data_AF-A0A8A2UFX1-F1
#
_entry.id   AF-A0A8A2UFX1-F1
#
_cell.length_a   1.000
_cell.length_b   1.000
_cell.length_c   1.000
_cell.angle_alpha   90.00
_cell.angle_beta   90.00
_cell.angle_gamma   90.00
#
_symmetry.space_group_name_H-M   'P 1'
#
loop_
_entity.id
_entity.type
_entity.pdbx_description
1 polymer ?
#
loop_
_entity_poly.entity_id
_entity_poly.type
_entity_poly.pdbx_seq_one_letter_code
_entity_poly.pdbx_strand_id
1 'polypeptide(L)'
;MTAMVVRVLAGLYPYDVEASRELIDSIRFVGAPYDAETVVKAGYGAGFAAAFVPVPLLLVNVSIPFIAVFVLTASFGSAHAIHSWPHLQAAFRRTEALGETPNLIGRAVLRMQIQPSLENAVRFAAETGDGPLARSLGVHVNRSKGTPYAGLLSFADEWAEHFPALRRSSTLLATAQDAPEGERARTLDRSLSAILDGTRNRMAEFTASIRAPTTMLFAFGILLPMALIAIVPVAPMAGVDLNIWMFVLLYNVVLPAVLIAASLWLLVRRPVAFPPPKIDHDHPDLPDHLWLRAGWGLVAGGVVYTAIELFGPAYLSAVVAGGVGIGVALLAVYRPTLEIRTHVRDVETHLTDALYIVGRQVAEGESVESAIELAADRVPAETGDVFEHAAGVQRRLHTGVEEAFLGPYGALRNVPSQRARSMAALLAIAGEEGKPAGRAIVSMADHLEELENVEAETKRSLIKVTSTLDNTAAYFGPMVGGATVGMAGMLTTEDFATSDRLGDATTIPVEQLGVVIAIYLIMLVVILTPLSYALRHGMDRTLFGYHVGRALLSSMLLFVVTVSMIDVVLLDPV
;
A
#
# COMPACT_ATOMS: atom_id res chain seq x y z
N MET A 1 -0.82 14.54 -2.39
CA MET A 1 -1.05 15.89 -2.93
C MET A 1 0.03 16.81 -2.37
N THR A 2 0.81 17.49 -3.23
CA THR A 2 1.85 18.41 -2.78
C THR A 2 1.22 19.73 -2.33
N ALA A 3 1.85 20.43 -1.37
CA ALA A 3 1.35 21.71 -0.87
C ALA A 3 1.12 22.74 -2.00
N MET A 4 1.95 22.69 -3.05
CA MET A 4 1.82 23.52 -4.24
C MET A 4 0.48 23.31 -4.95
N VAL A 5 0.08 22.06 -5.22
CA VAL A 5 -1.17 21.75 -5.91
C VAL A 5 -2.38 22.22 -5.10
N VAL A 6 -2.37 22.02 -3.78
CA VAL A 6 -3.46 22.50 -2.90
C VAL A 6 -3.60 24.01 -2.99
N ARG A 7 -2.49 24.75 -2.93
CA ARG A 7 -2.50 26.21 -3.00
C ARG A 7 -2.97 26.74 -4.36
N VAL A 8 -2.53 26.11 -5.45
CA VAL A 8 -2.96 26.47 -6.80
C VAL A 8 -4.48 26.29 -6.95
N LEU A 9 -5.00 25.13 -6.53
CA LEU A 9 -6.43 24.88 -6.57
C LEU A 9 -7.22 25.81 -5.65
N ALA A 10 -6.70 26.11 -4.46
CA ALA A 10 -7.33 27.06 -3.55
C ALA A 10 -7.42 28.47 -4.14
N GLY A 11 -6.44 28.88 -4.95
CA GLY A 11 -6.45 30.17 -5.64
C GLY A 11 -7.57 30.32 -6.69
N LEU A 12 -8.16 29.22 -7.16
CA LEU A 12 -9.29 29.24 -8.09
C LEU A 12 -10.62 29.59 -7.41
N TYR A 13 -10.68 29.59 -6.07
CA TYR A 13 -11.90 29.88 -5.31
C TYR A 13 -11.69 31.09 -4.38
N PRO A 14 -12.18 32.29 -4.74
CA PRO A 14 -11.85 33.53 -4.05
C PRO A 14 -12.69 33.80 -2.78
N TYR A 15 -13.78 33.05 -2.57
CA TYR A 15 -14.70 33.31 -1.46
C TYR A 15 -14.20 32.72 -0.13
N ASP A 16 -14.67 33.31 0.97
CA ASP A 16 -14.40 32.81 2.32
C ASP A 16 -15.15 31.50 2.57
N VAL A 17 -14.51 30.61 3.35
CA VAL A 17 -15.03 29.29 3.67
C VAL A 17 -14.78 28.99 5.13
N GLU A 18 -15.72 28.29 5.76
CA GLU A 18 -15.54 27.78 7.11
C GLU A 18 -15.12 26.31 7.05
N ALA A 19 -14.12 25.95 7.86
CA ALA A 19 -13.68 24.56 7.99
C ALA A 19 -14.35 23.89 9.19
N SER A 20 -14.73 22.62 9.03
CA SER A 20 -15.24 21.81 10.14
C SER A 20 -14.13 21.53 11.15
N ARG A 21 -14.51 21.39 12.43
CA ARG A 21 -13.56 21.03 13.51
C ARG A 21 -12.86 19.71 13.23
N GLU A 22 -13.58 18.74 12.68
CA GLU A 22 -13.04 17.42 12.34
C GLU A 22 -11.94 17.50 11.27
N LEU A 23 -12.08 18.40 10.29
CA LEU A 23 -11.07 18.62 9.25
C LEU A 23 -9.81 19.27 9.84
N ILE A 24 -9.99 20.24 10.75
CA ILE A 24 -8.89 20.87 11.48
C ILE A 24 -8.10 19.82 12.28
N ASP A 25 -8.79 18.96 13.02
CA ASP A 25 -8.16 17.89 13.80
C ASP A 25 -7.41 16.90 12.92
N SER A 26 -7.99 16.53 11.78
CA SER A 26 -7.36 15.62 10.81
C SER A 26 -6.08 16.21 10.22
N ILE A 27 -6.10 17.49 9.84
CA ILE A 27 -4.93 18.21 9.30
C ILE A 27 -3.83 18.35 10.35
N ARG A 28 -4.20 18.68 11.59
CA ARG A 28 -3.26 18.78 12.71
C ARG A 28 -2.62 17.43 13.02
N PHE A 29 -3.39 16.35 13.02
CA PHE A 29 -2.87 14.99 13.24
C PHE A 29 -1.89 14.56 12.14
N VAL A 30 -2.21 14.89 10.88
CA VAL A 30 -1.34 14.61 9.73
C VAL A 30 -0.11 15.54 9.72
N GLY A 31 -0.15 16.68 10.41
CA GLY A 31 0.92 17.68 10.39
C GLY A 31 1.11 18.26 8.99
N ALA A 32 0.02 18.51 8.27
CA ALA A 32 0.09 19.01 6.90
C ALA A 32 0.55 20.49 6.88
N PRO A 33 1.30 20.92 5.85
CA PRO A 33 1.84 22.28 5.75
C PRO A 33 0.81 23.32 5.25
N TYR A 34 -0.48 23.05 5.42
CA TYR A 34 -1.59 23.85 4.94
C TYR A 34 -2.77 23.80 5.91
N ASP A 35 -3.57 24.88 5.94
CA ASP A 35 -4.71 25.02 6.84
C ASP A 35 -5.99 24.37 6.28
N ALA A 36 -6.96 24.13 7.15
CA ALA A 36 -8.23 23.48 6.79
C ALA A 36 -9.05 24.28 5.76
N GLU A 37 -9.07 25.60 5.89
CA GLU A 37 -9.73 26.48 4.91
C GLU A 37 -9.09 26.36 3.52
N THR A 38 -7.76 26.21 3.45
CA THR A 38 -7.05 26.04 2.18
C THR A 38 -7.50 24.76 1.48
N VAL A 39 -7.74 23.68 2.23
CA VAL A 39 -8.28 22.43 1.67
C VAL A 39 -9.70 22.60 1.16
N VAL A 40 -10.55 23.32 1.90
CA VAL A 40 -11.94 23.56 1.49
C VAL A 40 -11.98 24.38 0.19
N LYS A 41 -11.22 25.48 0.11
CA LYS A 41 -11.06 26.29 -1.11
C LYS A 41 -10.49 25.46 -2.26
N ALA A 42 -9.48 24.64 -2.01
CA ALA A 42 -8.91 23.75 -3.02
C ALA A 42 -9.92 22.74 -3.57
N GLY A 43 -10.82 22.22 -2.73
CA GLY A 43 -11.89 21.33 -3.17
C GLY A 43 -12.86 22.02 -4.13
N TYR A 44 -13.31 23.24 -3.82
CA TYR A 44 -14.17 24.00 -4.73
C TYR A 44 -13.45 24.41 -6.01
N GLY A 45 -12.19 24.83 -5.92
CA GLY A 45 -11.37 25.15 -7.08
C GLY A 45 -11.14 23.95 -8.00
N ALA A 46 -10.92 22.76 -7.43
CA ALA A 46 -10.84 21.52 -8.20
C ALA A 46 -12.18 21.13 -8.83
N GLY A 47 -13.28 21.29 -8.09
CA GLY A 47 -14.62 21.09 -8.63
C GLY A 47 -14.87 21.96 -9.86
N PHE A 48 -14.51 23.24 -9.79
CA PHE A 48 -14.60 24.16 -10.91
C PHE A 48 -13.71 23.75 -12.08
N ALA A 49 -12.44 23.41 -11.85
CA ALA A 49 -11.55 22.94 -12.92
C ALA A 49 -12.03 21.63 -13.57
N ALA A 50 -12.54 20.70 -12.76
CA ALA A 50 -13.05 19.40 -13.23
C ALA A 50 -14.33 19.55 -14.07
N ALA A 51 -15.12 20.61 -13.86
CA ALA A 51 -16.29 20.91 -14.67
C ALA A 51 -15.96 21.10 -16.16
N PHE A 52 -14.73 21.54 -16.48
CA PHE A 52 -14.31 21.77 -17.87
C PHE A 52 -13.84 20.49 -18.59
N VAL A 53 -13.52 19.43 -17.85
CA VAL A 53 -12.98 18.19 -18.44
C VAL A 53 -13.96 17.50 -19.41
N PRO A 54 -15.28 17.42 -19.11
CA PRO A 54 -16.24 16.81 -20.04
C PRO A 54 -16.74 17.76 -21.13
N VAL A 55 -16.42 19.07 -21.08
CA VAL A 55 -16.92 20.06 -22.05
C VAL A 55 -16.55 19.76 -23.52
N PRO A 56 -15.35 19.23 -23.85
CA PRO A 56 -15.02 18.82 -25.20
C PRO A 56 -15.95 17.76 -25.81
N LEU A 57 -16.74 17.03 -24.99
CA LEU A 57 -17.76 16.11 -25.49
C LEU A 57 -18.84 16.81 -26.34
N LEU A 58 -19.02 18.13 -26.20
CA LEU A 58 -19.87 18.93 -27.10
C LEU A 58 -19.41 18.83 -28.56
N LEU A 59 -18.11 18.63 -28.82
CA LEU A 59 -17.55 18.52 -30.17
C LEU A 59 -17.88 17.18 -30.84
N VAL A 60 -18.27 16.16 -30.07
CA VAL A 60 -18.57 14.80 -30.54
C VAL A 60 -20.08 14.52 -30.52
N ASN A 61 -20.90 15.59 -30.47
CA ASN A 61 -22.36 15.56 -30.53
C ASN A 61 -23.02 14.69 -29.44
N VAL A 62 -22.42 14.65 -28.24
CA VAL A 62 -23.00 14.00 -27.07
C VAL A 62 -24.22 14.79 -26.59
N SER A 63 -25.28 14.10 -26.18
CA SER A 63 -26.47 14.81 -25.71
C SER A 63 -26.19 15.58 -24.41
N ILE A 64 -26.76 16.78 -24.32
CA ILE A 64 -26.57 17.72 -23.20
C ILE A 64 -26.82 17.05 -21.82
N PRO A 65 -27.84 16.18 -21.63
CA PRO A 65 -28.04 15.51 -20.35
C PRO A 65 -26.85 14.68 -19.88
N PHE A 66 -26.18 13.91 -20.77
CA PHE A 66 -25.01 13.12 -20.38
C PHE A 66 -23.82 14.02 -20.04
N ILE A 67 -23.60 15.09 -20.82
CA ILE A 67 -22.55 16.06 -20.53
C ILE A 67 -22.79 16.70 -19.16
N ALA A 68 -24.02 17.11 -18.86
CA ALA A 68 -24.39 17.67 -17.56
C ALA A 68 -24.10 16.68 -16.43
N VAL A 69 -24.44 15.40 -16.59
CA VAL A 69 -24.10 14.35 -15.60
C VAL A 69 -22.59 14.23 -15.42
N PHE A 70 -21.81 14.13 -16.51
CA PHE A 70 -20.34 14.05 -16.40
C PHE A 70 -19.73 15.28 -15.71
N VAL A 71 -20.21 16.48 -16.05
CA VAL A 71 -19.76 17.74 -15.42
C VAL A 71 -20.07 17.73 -13.93
N LEU A 72 -21.29 17.37 -13.54
CA LEU A 72 -21.68 17.31 -12.13
C LEU A 72 -20.87 16.24 -11.39
N THR A 73 -20.73 15.04 -11.94
CA THR A 73 -19.94 13.96 -11.31
C THR A 73 -18.47 14.32 -11.17
N ALA A 74 -17.85 14.91 -12.20
CA ALA A 74 -16.45 15.36 -12.14
C ALA A 74 -16.27 16.50 -11.11
N SER A 75 -17.19 17.45 -11.07
CA SER A 75 -17.14 18.61 -10.16
C SER A 75 -17.33 18.19 -8.71
N PHE A 76 -18.42 17.49 -8.40
CA PHE A 76 -18.70 17.02 -7.04
C PHE A 76 -17.70 15.96 -6.59
N GLY A 77 -17.31 15.04 -7.49
CA GLY A 77 -16.35 13.98 -7.19
C GLY A 77 -14.98 14.52 -6.82
N SER A 78 -14.45 15.49 -7.59
CA SER A 78 -13.15 16.11 -7.28
C SER A 78 -13.18 16.95 -6.00
N ALA A 79 -14.25 17.73 -5.78
CA ALA A 79 -14.43 18.49 -4.54
C ALA A 79 -14.50 17.57 -3.31
N HIS A 80 -15.33 16.53 -3.38
CA HIS A 80 -15.46 15.53 -2.31
C HIS A 80 -14.15 14.78 -2.07
N ALA A 81 -13.42 14.41 -3.13
CA ALA A 81 -12.14 13.74 -3.00
C ALA A 81 -11.12 14.61 -2.25
N ILE A 82 -11.03 15.92 -2.54
CA ILE A 82 -10.10 16.82 -1.85
C ILE A 82 -10.51 17.05 -0.40
N HIS A 83 -11.80 17.26 -0.12
CA HIS A 83 -12.29 17.47 1.25
C HIS A 83 -12.13 16.23 2.14
N SER A 84 -12.36 15.03 1.59
CA SER A 84 -12.22 13.77 2.32
C SER A 84 -10.77 13.30 2.47
N TRP A 85 -9.84 13.79 1.64
CA TRP A 85 -8.45 13.34 1.59
C TRP A 85 -7.70 13.47 2.94
N PRO A 86 -7.79 14.57 3.71
CA PRO A 86 -7.13 14.66 5.01
C PRO A 86 -7.71 13.69 6.05
N HIS A 87 -9.03 13.48 6.07
CA HIS A 87 -9.67 12.50 6.95
C HIS A 87 -9.19 11.09 6.65
N LEU A 88 -9.15 10.72 5.35
CA LEU A 88 -8.62 9.44 4.91
C LEU A 88 -7.14 9.27 5.31
N GLN A 89 -6.30 10.28 5.06
CA GLN A 89 -4.90 10.24 5.49
C GLN A 89 -4.74 10.09 7.00
N ALA A 90 -5.53 10.82 7.80
CA ALA A 90 -5.48 10.73 9.24
C ALA A 90 -5.88 9.33 9.72
N ALA A 91 -6.96 8.78 9.15
CA ALA A 91 -7.39 7.41 9.43
C ALA A 91 -6.31 6.38 9.10
N PHE A 92 -5.68 6.47 7.92
CA PHE A 92 -4.58 5.60 7.51
C PHE A 92 -3.37 5.71 8.43
N ARG A 93 -2.96 6.93 8.80
CA ARG A 93 -1.81 7.11 9.70
C ARG A 93 -2.08 6.62 11.12
N ARG A 94 -3.33 6.65 11.60
CA ARG A 94 -3.69 6.07 12.90
C ARG A 94 -3.55 4.55 12.86
N THR A 95 -4.07 3.89 11.83
CA THR A 95 -3.99 2.43 11.73
C THR A 95 -2.56 1.94 11.46
N GLU A 96 -1.77 2.70 10.70
CA GLU A 96 -0.34 2.47 10.52
C GLU A 96 0.43 2.65 11.84
N ALA A 97 0.13 3.70 12.62
CA ALA A 97 0.77 3.94 13.91
C ALA A 97 0.54 2.79 14.91
N LEU A 98 -0.63 2.15 14.88
CA LEU A 98 -0.92 0.98 15.73
C LEU A 98 -0.06 -0.23 15.39
N GLY A 99 0.42 -0.35 14.15
CA GLY A 99 1.36 -1.42 13.78
C GLY A 99 2.69 -1.33 14.51
N GLU A 100 3.15 -0.14 14.86
CA GLU A 100 4.40 0.05 15.61
C GLU A 100 4.30 -0.27 17.11
N THR A 101 3.13 -0.65 17.60
CA THR A 101 2.91 -0.86 19.03
C THR A 101 3.80 -1.95 19.64
N PRO A 102 3.95 -3.16 19.03
CA PRO A 102 4.85 -4.18 19.54
C PRO A 102 6.31 -3.72 19.58
N ASN A 103 6.79 -3.00 18.57
CA ASN A 103 8.14 -2.46 18.53
C ASN A 103 8.36 -1.40 19.62
N LEU A 104 7.36 -0.53 19.85
CA LEU A 104 7.43 0.50 20.89
C LEU A 104 7.48 -0.10 22.29
N ILE A 105 6.58 -1.05 22.59
CA ILE A 105 6.55 -1.75 23.87
C ILE A 105 7.79 -2.64 24.04
N GLY A 106 8.22 -3.35 23.00
CA GLY A 106 9.41 -4.19 23.03
C GLY A 106 10.66 -3.39 23.40
N ARG A 107 10.85 -2.20 22.81
CA ARG A 107 11.95 -1.28 23.19
C ARG A 107 11.86 -0.82 24.64
N ALA A 108 10.66 -0.51 25.13
CA ALA A 108 10.47 -0.14 26.53
C ALA A 108 10.77 -1.32 27.47
N VAL A 109 10.26 -2.51 27.16
CA VAL A 109 10.52 -3.76 27.89
C VAL A 109 12.02 -4.05 27.95
N LEU A 110 12.73 -3.92 26.83
CA LEU A 110 14.17 -4.14 26.74
C LEU A 110 14.94 -3.18 27.64
N ARG A 111 14.64 -1.88 27.56
CA ARG A 111 15.28 -0.89 28.44
C ARG A 111 14.96 -1.16 29.91
N MET A 112 13.75 -1.64 30.21
CA MET A 112 13.31 -1.99 31.57
C MET A 112 13.98 -3.24 32.13
N GLN A 113 14.38 -4.20 31.28
CA GLN A 113 15.13 -5.39 31.69
C GLN A 113 16.56 -5.03 32.13
N ILE A 114 17.14 -4.02 31.51
CA ILE A 114 18.50 -3.53 31.82
C ILE A 114 18.44 -2.58 33.02
N GLN A 115 17.62 -1.54 32.92
CA GLN A 115 17.45 -0.54 33.96
C GLN A 115 15.98 -0.48 34.40
N PRO A 116 15.64 -0.92 35.62
CA PRO A 116 14.25 -1.05 36.08
C PRO A 116 13.64 0.31 36.46
N SER A 117 13.60 1.24 35.51
CA SER A 117 13.00 2.57 35.63
C SER A 117 12.01 2.78 34.48
N LEU A 118 10.73 2.91 34.84
CA LEU A 118 9.67 3.09 33.84
C LEU A 118 9.87 4.40 33.07
N GLU A 119 10.30 5.46 33.73
CA GLU A 119 10.58 6.76 33.09
C GLU A 119 11.67 6.63 32.02
N ASN A 120 12.79 5.97 32.33
CA ASN A 120 13.87 5.76 31.38
C ASN A 120 13.46 4.85 30.23
N ALA A 121 12.72 3.78 30.52
CA ALA A 121 12.22 2.85 29.51
C ALA A 121 11.29 3.52 28.49
N VAL A 122 10.34 4.31 28.98
CA VAL A 122 9.33 4.98 28.14
C VAL A 122 9.95 6.15 27.37
N ARG A 123 10.86 6.90 27.99
CA ARG A 123 11.65 7.94 27.31
C ARG A 123 12.50 7.35 26.19
N PHE A 124 13.24 6.27 26.47
CA PHE A 124 14.03 5.56 25.48
C PHE A 124 13.18 5.07 24.31
N ALA A 125 12.02 4.47 24.58
CA ALA A 125 11.10 4.03 23.53
C ALA A 125 10.54 5.19 22.70
N ALA A 126 10.29 6.35 23.30
CA ALA A 126 9.84 7.55 22.60
C ALA A 126 10.96 8.19 21.73
N GLU A 127 12.21 8.22 22.22
CA GLU A 127 13.35 8.86 21.55
C GLU A 127 13.94 8.01 20.43
N THR A 128 14.00 6.68 20.62
CA THR A 128 14.46 5.73 19.59
C THR A 128 13.37 5.37 18.58
N GLY A 129 12.16 5.92 18.76
CA GLY A 129 10.99 5.54 17.99
C GLY A 129 10.63 6.58 16.97
N ASP A 130 10.33 6.12 15.76
CA ASP A 130 9.81 6.98 14.71
C ASP A 130 8.28 6.89 14.60
N GLY A 131 7.69 7.92 13.98
CA GLY A 131 6.28 7.92 13.60
C GLY A 131 5.31 8.55 14.61
N PRO A 132 3.99 8.45 14.35
CA PRO A 132 2.97 9.11 15.17
C PRO A 132 2.86 8.55 16.59
N LEU A 133 3.04 7.23 16.76
CA LEU A 133 2.89 6.57 18.05
C LEU A 133 4.01 6.96 19.03
N ALA A 134 5.27 6.90 18.58
CA ALA A 134 6.42 7.33 19.38
C ALA A 134 6.36 8.82 19.74
N ARG A 135 5.95 9.69 18.79
CA ARG A 135 5.70 11.12 19.07
C ARG A 135 4.58 11.33 20.09
N SER A 136 3.49 10.57 19.98
CA SER A 136 2.40 10.61 20.97
C SER A 136 2.90 10.21 22.35
N LEU A 137 3.65 9.10 22.45
CA LEU A 137 4.29 8.69 23.70
C LEU A 137 5.20 9.80 24.26
N GLY A 138 6.05 10.39 23.43
CA GLY A 138 6.92 11.51 23.82
C GLY A 138 6.15 12.75 24.30
N VAL A 139 4.99 13.06 23.72
CA VAL A 139 4.10 14.13 24.21
C VAL A 139 3.56 13.81 25.60
N HIS A 140 3.13 12.57 25.86
CA HIS A 140 2.68 12.15 27.19
C HIS A 140 3.82 12.16 28.21
N VAL A 141 4.99 11.64 27.86
CA VAL A 141 6.21 11.70 28.70
C VAL A 141 6.54 13.15 29.05
N ASN A 142 6.52 14.06 28.06
CA ASN A 142 6.80 15.47 28.28
C ASN A 142 5.76 16.15 29.17
N ARG A 143 4.48 15.83 29.02
CA ARG A 143 3.40 16.36 29.89
C ARG A 143 3.51 15.84 31.32
N SER A 144 4.07 14.66 31.53
CA SER A 144 4.24 14.05 32.85
C SER A 144 5.53 14.47 33.56
N LYS A 145 6.40 15.28 32.92
CA LYS A 145 7.59 15.84 33.57
C LYS A 145 7.20 16.62 34.83
N GLY A 146 7.87 16.31 35.94
CA GLY A 146 7.58 16.91 37.25
C GLY A 146 6.40 16.28 38.00
N THR A 147 5.84 15.17 37.49
CA THR A 147 4.80 14.37 38.17
C THR A 147 5.39 12.99 38.57
N PRO A 148 4.76 12.23 39.49
CA PRO A 148 5.21 10.88 39.82
C PRO A 148 4.91 9.84 38.73
N TYR A 149 4.32 10.25 37.60
CA TYR A 149 3.90 9.35 36.52
C TYR A 149 4.87 9.43 35.35
N ALA A 150 5.09 8.30 34.66
CA ALA A 150 5.92 8.26 33.44
C ALA A 150 5.16 8.64 32.15
N GLY A 151 3.86 8.94 32.23
CA GLY A 151 3.00 9.25 31.07
C GLY A 151 2.53 8.04 30.24
N LEU A 152 3.02 6.82 30.54
CA LEU A 152 2.67 5.61 29.79
C LEU A 152 1.18 5.26 29.86
N LEU A 153 0.56 5.34 31.04
CA LEU A 153 -0.86 4.94 31.20
C LEU A 153 -1.82 5.93 30.54
N SER A 154 -1.55 7.23 30.61
CA SER A 154 -2.35 8.24 29.90
C SER A 154 -2.24 8.10 28.38
N PHE A 155 -1.04 7.76 27.88
CA PHE A 155 -0.84 7.37 26.50
C PHE A 155 -1.65 6.11 26.15
N ALA A 156 -1.55 5.06 26.97
CA ALA A 156 -2.25 3.81 26.71
C ALA A 156 -3.77 3.99 26.69
N ASP A 157 -4.31 4.87 27.54
CA ASP A 157 -5.74 5.18 27.58
C ASP A 157 -6.24 5.93 26.35
N GLU A 158 -5.45 6.85 25.79
CA GLU A 158 -5.78 7.54 24.53
C GLU A 158 -5.91 6.56 23.36
N TRP A 159 -5.04 5.55 23.32
CA TRP A 159 -4.99 4.59 22.20
C TRP A 159 -5.79 3.31 22.45
N ALA A 160 -6.22 3.06 23.70
CA ALA A 160 -6.95 1.85 24.10
C ALA A 160 -8.28 1.65 23.36
N GLU A 161 -8.93 2.74 22.93
CA GLU A 161 -10.16 2.66 22.13
C GLU A 161 -9.93 1.92 20.80
N HIS A 162 -8.76 2.12 20.19
CA HIS A 162 -8.43 1.53 18.90
C HIS A 162 -7.64 0.24 19.05
N PHE A 163 -6.86 0.10 20.13
CA PHE A 163 -6.07 -1.09 20.41
C PHE A 163 -6.04 -1.42 21.92
N PRO A 164 -7.06 -2.14 22.43
CA PRO A 164 -7.21 -2.42 23.87
C PRO A 164 -6.02 -3.15 24.52
N ALA A 165 -5.29 -3.95 23.73
CA ALA A 165 -4.11 -4.67 24.20
C ALA A 165 -3.01 -3.74 24.72
N LEU A 166 -2.93 -2.51 24.20
CA LEU A 166 -1.98 -1.51 24.65
C LEU A 166 -2.18 -1.13 26.12
N ARG A 167 -3.43 -1.03 26.58
CA ARG A 167 -3.73 -0.78 28.00
C ARG A 167 -3.18 -1.88 28.87
N ARG A 168 -3.52 -3.14 28.57
CA ARG A 168 -3.06 -4.31 29.32
C ARG A 168 -1.53 -4.40 29.37
N SER A 169 -0.89 -4.27 28.22
CA SER A 169 0.57 -4.33 28.10
C SER A 169 1.25 -3.20 28.89
N SER A 170 0.75 -1.96 28.76
CA SER A 170 1.28 -0.79 29.46
C SER A 170 1.10 -0.88 30.98
N THR A 171 -0.02 -1.42 31.45
CA THR A 171 -0.23 -1.67 32.88
C THR A 171 0.77 -2.69 33.42
N LEU A 172 1.00 -3.80 32.71
CA LEU A 172 2.00 -4.80 33.10
C LEU A 172 3.43 -4.24 33.09
N LEU A 173 3.76 -3.41 32.10
CA LEU A 173 5.06 -2.74 32.04
C LEU A 173 5.26 -1.79 33.24
N ALA A 174 4.21 -1.03 33.60
CA ALA A 174 4.26 -0.13 34.74
C ALA A 174 4.42 -0.89 36.07
N THR A 175 3.70 -1.99 36.27
CA THR A 175 3.80 -2.80 37.50
C THR A 175 5.13 -3.56 37.61
N ALA A 176 5.83 -3.78 36.50
CA ALA A 176 7.15 -4.43 36.52
C ALA A 176 8.23 -3.60 37.24
N GLN A 177 8.05 -2.27 37.35
CA GLN A 177 8.99 -1.40 38.07
C GLN A 177 9.13 -1.82 39.54
N ASP A 178 8.01 -2.10 40.19
CA ASP A 178 7.96 -2.40 41.62
C ASP A 178 8.06 -3.91 41.90
N ALA A 179 8.20 -4.74 40.85
CA ALA A 179 8.28 -6.19 40.97
C ALA A 179 9.67 -6.65 41.46
N PRO A 180 9.75 -7.72 42.29
CA PRO A 180 11.01 -8.38 42.66
C PRO A 180 11.78 -8.87 41.44
N GLU A 181 13.11 -8.94 41.49
CA GLU A 181 13.96 -9.29 40.33
C GLU A 181 13.56 -10.61 39.64
N GLY A 182 13.23 -11.65 40.41
CA GLY A 182 12.80 -12.94 39.88
C GLY A 182 11.39 -12.97 39.27
N GLU A 183 10.58 -11.93 39.50
CA GLU A 183 9.23 -11.78 38.94
C GLU A 183 9.17 -10.70 37.84
N ARG A 184 10.04 -9.69 37.92
CA ARG A 184 10.12 -8.59 36.96
C ARG A 184 10.26 -9.09 35.53
N ALA A 185 11.21 -9.99 35.28
CA ALA A 185 11.42 -10.57 33.96
C ALA A 185 10.16 -11.25 33.41
N ARG A 186 9.44 -12.01 34.26
CA ARG A 186 8.18 -12.66 33.90
C ARG A 186 7.04 -11.66 33.66
N THR A 187 6.99 -10.55 34.39
CA THR A 187 5.99 -9.50 34.19
C THR A 187 6.25 -8.72 32.89
N LEU A 188 7.51 -8.44 32.59
CA LEU A 188 7.94 -7.81 31.33
C LEU A 188 7.64 -8.71 30.13
N ASP A 189 7.92 -10.01 30.25
CA ASP A 189 7.55 -11.03 29.27
C ASP A 189 6.04 -11.04 29.01
N ARG A 190 5.21 -11.09 30.06
CA ARG A 190 3.75 -10.99 29.95
C ARG A 190 3.27 -9.66 29.34
N SER A 191 3.96 -8.56 29.59
CA SER A 191 3.63 -7.26 28.97
C SER A 191 3.82 -7.32 27.46
N LEU A 192 4.92 -7.93 27.00
CA LEU A 192 5.20 -8.12 25.58
C LEU A 192 4.24 -9.15 24.96
N SER A 193 4.04 -10.32 25.58
CA SER A 193 3.06 -11.30 25.08
C SER A 193 1.67 -10.71 24.95
N ALA A 194 1.22 -9.88 25.91
CA ALA A 194 -0.09 -9.23 25.84
C ALA A 194 -0.24 -8.32 24.60
N ILE A 195 0.83 -7.63 24.17
CA ILE A 195 0.76 -6.78 22.96
C ILE A 195 0.83 -7.60 21.68
N LEU A 196 1.59 -8.70 21.68
CA LEU A 196 1.70 -9.63 20.57
C LEU A 196 0.39 -10.41 20.35
N ASP A 197 -0.18 -10.97 21.41
CA ASP A 197 -1.51 -11.61 21.40
C ASP A 197 -2.59 -10.64 20.90
N GLY A 198 -2.52 -9.39 21.35
CA GLY A 198 -3.41 -8.33 20.88
C GLY A 198 -3.31 -8.12 19.37
N THR A 199 -2.08 -8.04 18.86
CA THR A 199 -1.80 -7.88 17.43
C THR A 199 -2.31 -9.09 16.64
N ARG A 200 -2.03 -10.31 17.11
CA ARG A 200 -2.48 -11.57 16.51
C ARG A 200 -4.00 -11.64 16.41
N ASN A 201 -4.70 -11.39 17.51
CA ASN A 201 -6.17 -11.42 17.54
C ASN A 201 -6.76 -10.40 16.56
N ARG A 202 -6.16 -9.21 16.47
CA ARG A 202 -6.63 -8.17 15.57
C ARG A 202 -6.40 -8.50 14.09
N MET A 203 -5.27 -9.14 13.76
CA MET A 203 -4.99 -9.65 12.41
C MET A 203 -5.95 -10.78 12.01
N ALA A 204 -6.28 -11.67 12.95
CA ALA A 204 -7.25 -12.75 12.72
C ALA A 204 -8.67 -12.21 12.47
N GLU A 205 -9.12 -11.27 13.30
CA GLU A 205 -10.42 -10.60 13.17
C GLU A 205 -10.54 -9.85 11.82
N PHE A 206 -9.46 -9.19 11.39
CA PHE A 206 -9.39 -8.54 10.09
C PHE A 206 -9.53 -9.52 8.93
N THR A 207 -8.76 -10.60 8.96
CA THR A 207 -8.78 -11.62 7.91
C THR A 207 -10.18 -12.22 7.74
N ALA A 208 -10.87 -12.47 8.86
CA ALA A 208 -12.24 -12.95 8.84
C ALA A 208 -13.22 -11.90 8.27
N SER A 209 -13.10 -10.64 8.67
CA SER A 209 -14.04 -9.57 8.28
C SER A 209 -13.89 -9.08 6.83
N ILE A 210 -12.71 -9.17 6.22
CA ILE A 210 -12.50 -8.75 4.82
C ILE A 210 -13.02 -9.74 3.79
N ARG A 211 -13.11 -11.04 4.15
CA ARG A 211 -13.40 -12.09 3.18
C ARG A 211 -14.71 -11.81 2.42
N ALA A 212 -15.79 -11.53 3.14
CA ALA A 212 -17.09 -11.27 2.53
C ALA A 212 -17.08 -10.01 1.64
N PRO A 213 -16.62 -8.83 2.12
CA PRO A 213 -16.50 -7.65 1.27
C PRO A 213 -15.62 -7.82 0.03
N THR A 214 -14.52 -8.57 0.13
CA THR A 214 -13.65 -8.83 -1.03
C THR A 214 -14.32 -9.74 -2.05
N THR A 215 -15.04 -10.76 -1.57
CA THR A 215 -15.88 -11.60 -2.44
C THR A 215 -17.00 -10.77 -3.09
N MET A 216 -17.63 -9.84 -2.37
CA MET A 216 -18.61 -8.91 -2.94
C MET A 216 -17.98 -8.01 -4.00
N LEU A 217 -16.78 -7.49 -3.76
CA LEU A 217 -16.06 -6.68 -4.74
C LEU A 217 -15.74 -7.49 -6.01
N PHE A 218 -15.35 -8.75 -5.86
CA PHE A 218 -15.19 -9.64 -7.00
C PHE A 218 -16.52 -9.86 -7.75
N ALA A 219 -17.58 -10.21 -7.03
CA ALA A 219 -18.89 -10.53 -7.63
C ALA A 219 -19.53 -9.32 -8.32
N PHE A 220 -19.63 -8.18 -7.63
CA PHE A 220 -20.32 -6.99 -8.13
C PHE A 220 -19.39 -6.05 -8.91
N GLY A 221 -18.11 -6.05 -8.57
CA GLY A 221 -17.14 -5.13 -9.15
C GLY A 221 -16.45 -5.68 -10.40
N ILE A 222 -16.44 -7.00 -10.59
CA ILE A 222 -15.84 -7.63 -11.78
C ILE A 222 -16.80 -8.59 -12.46
N LEU A 223 -17.26 -9.64 -11.78
CA LEU A 223 -18.03 -10.72 -12.42
C LEU A 223 -19.33 -10.21 -13.06
N LEU A 224 -20.10 -9.41 -12.33
CA LEU A 224 -21.35 -8.83 -12.81
C LEU A 224 -21.13 -7.88 -14.01
N PRO A 225 -20.20 -6.90 -13.96
CA PRO A 225 -19.84 -6.09 -15.13
C PRO A 225 -19.41 -6.94 -16.33
N MET A 226 -18.56 -7.96 -16.13
CA MET A 226 -18.12 -8.81 -17.23
C MET A 226 -19.27 -9.64 -17.83
N ALA A 227 -20.18 -10.14 -16.99
CA ALA A 227 -21.37 -10.84 -17.46
C ALA A 227 -22.34 -9.91 -18.21
N LEU A 228 -22.49 -8.67 -17.74
CA LEU A 228 -23.33 -7.66 -18.39
C LEU A 228 -22.75 -7.25 -19.75
N ILE A 229 -21.41 -7.11 -19.84
CA ILE A 229 -20.71 -6.91 -21.11
C ILE A 229 -21.05 -8.04 -22.08
N ALA A 230 -20.97 -9.31 -21.65
CA ALA A 230 -21.23 -10.46 -22.52
C ALA A 230 -22.64 -10.52 -23.12
N ILE A 231 -23.62 -9.84 -22.52
CA ILE A 231 -25.01 -9.77 -23.03
C ILE A 231 -25.18 -8.67 -24.09
N VAL A 232 -24.30 -7.66 -24.13
CA VAL A 232 -24.38 -6.51 -25.04
C VAL A 232 -24.59 -6.90 -26.50
N PRO A 233 -23.87 -7.89 -27.07
CA PRO A 233 -24.05 -8.27 -28.48
C PRO A 233 -25.45 -8.82 -28.79
N VAL A 234 -26.11 -9.45 -27.82
CA VAL A 234 -27.40 -10.15 -28.00
C VAL A 234 -28.60 -9.24 -27.69
N ALA A 235 -28.41 -8.19 -26.88
CA ALA A 235 -29.49 -7.31 -26.46
C ALA A 235 -30.29 -6.65 -27.62
N PRO A 236 -29.68 -6.20 -28.73
CA PRO A 236 -30.43 -5.69 -29.88
C PRO A 236 -31.35 -6.74 -30.53
N MET A 237 -30.98 -8.02 -30.51
CA MET A 237 -31.83 -9.11 -31.02
C MET A 237 -33.11 -9.29 -30.19
N ALA A 238 -33.07 -8.90 -28.92
CA ALA A 238 -34.23 -8.89 -28.02
C ALA A 238 -35.08 -7.61 -28.16
N GLY A 239 -34.76 -6.72 -29.11
CA GLY A 239 -35.45 -5.44 -29.31
C GLY A 239 -35.13 -4.39 -28.24
N VAL A 240 -33.98 -4.51 -27.57
CA VAL A 240 -33.53 -3.53 -26.57
C VAL A 240 -32.60 -2.51 -27.23
N ASP A 241 -33.02 -1.25 -27.29
CA ASP A 241 -32.16 -0.16 -27.72
C ASP A 241 -31.09 0.16 -26.68
N LEU A 242 -29.83 0.10 -27.10
CA LEU A 242 -28.69 0.34 -26.22
C LEU A 242 -27.98 1.64 -26.57
N ASN A 243 -28.02 2.60 -25.65
CA ASN A 243 -27.28 3.85 -25.79
C ASN A 243 -25.84 3.70 -25.28
N ILE A 244 -24.85 3.89 -26.17
CA ILE A 244 -23.42 3.85 -25.82
C ILE A 244 -23.04 4.78 -24.65
N TRP A 245 -23.66 5.96 -24.54
CA TRP A 245 -23.36 6.90 -23.46
C TRP A 245 -23.81 6.39 -22.09
N MET A 246 -24.85 5.55 -22.05
CA MET A 246 -25.23 4.85 -20.82
C MET A 246 -24.17 3.82 -20.43
N PHE A 247 -23.55 3.14 -21.40
CA PHE A 247 -22.40 2.26 -21.15
C PHE A 247 -21.17 3.02 -20.69
N VAL A 248 -20.83 4.14 -21.32
CA VAL A 248 -19.73 5.02 -20.88
C VAL A 248 -19.96 5.47 -19.43
N LEU A 249 -21.16 5.93 -19.10
CA LEU A 249 -21.51 6.35 -17.74
C LEU A 249 -21.40 5.19 -16.75
N LEU A 250 -21.97 4.03 -17.08
CA LEU A 250 -21.97 2.87 -16.19
C LEU A 250 -20.56 2.32 -15.95
N TYR A 251 -19.79 2.05 -17.02
CA TYR A 251 -18.50 1.37 -16.94
C TYR A 251 -17.32 2.29 -16.64
N ASN A 252 -17.32 3.53 -17.12
CA ASN A 252 -16.18 4.43 -16.92
C ASN A 252 -16.38 5.45 -15.79
N VAL A 253 -17.58 5.51 -15.19
CA VAL A 253 -17.86 6.44 -14.08
C VAL A 253 -18.49 5.74 -12.88
N VAL A 254 -19.68 5.17 -13.02
CA VAL A 254 -20.43 4.62 -11.88
C VAL A 254 -19.71 3.43 -11.25
N LEU A 255 -19.35 2.42 -12.04
CA LEU A 255 -18.66 1.23 -11.55
C LEU A 255 -17.29 1.56 -10.92
N PRO A 256 -16.38 2.31 -11.56
CA PRO A 256 -15.13 2.76 -10.96
C PRO A 256 -15.34 3.57 -9.67
N ALA A 257 -16.32 4.46 -9.61
CA ALA A 257 -16.60 5.24 -8.40
C ALA A 257 -17.03 4.35 -7.23
N VAL A 258 -17.92 3.38 -7.49
CA VAL A 258 -18.34 2.39 -6.49
C VAL A 258 -17.16 1.52 -6.06
N LEU A 259 -16.33 1.06 -7.00
CA LEU A 259 -15.13 0.28 -6.72
C LEU A 259 -14.12 1.07 -5.88
N ILE A 260 -13.88 2.35 -6.19
CA ILE A 260 -12.99 3.22 -5.41
C ILE A 260 -13.55 3.43 -4.00
N ALA A 261 -14.84 3.73 -3.86
CA ALA A 261 -15.48 3.91 -2.56
C ALA A 261 -15.38 2.63 -1.71
N ALA A 262 -15.68 1.47 -2.30
CA ALA A 262 -15.54 0.17 -1.63
C ALA A 262 -14.08 -0.13 -1.27
N SER A 263 -13.14 0.16 -2.16
CA SER A 263 -11.70 -0.02 -1.94
C SER A 263 -11.20 0.84 -0.77
N LEU A 264 -11.56 2.12 -0.76
CA LEU A 264 -11.20 3.05 0.32
C LEU A 264 -11.83 2.63 1.66
N TRP A 265 -13.11 2.23 1.64
CA TRP A 265 -13.80 1.74 2.82
C TRP A 265 -13.14 0.48 3.42
N LEU A 266 -12.68 -0.45 2.58
CA LEU A 266 -11.93 -1.62 3.02
C LEU A 266 -10.57 -1.25 3.59
N LEU A 267 -9.87 -0.33 2.94
CA LEU A 267 -8.54 0.09 3.32
C LEU A 267 -8.53 0.81 4.67
N VAL A 268 -9.50 1.69 4.93
CA VAL A 268 -9.60 2.41 6.21
C VAL A 268 -9.83 1.47 7.40
N ARG A 269 -10.45 0.31 7.18
CA ARG A 269 -10.73 -0.68 8.23
C ARG A 269 -9.58 -1.66 8.47
N ARG A 270 -8.46 -1.51 7.77
CA ARG A 270 -7.25 -2.33 7.96
C ARG A 270 -6.60 -2.01 9.31
N PRO A 271 -6.50 -2.95 10.25
CA PRO A 271 -6.16 -2.59 11.62
C PRO A 271 -4.67 -2.46 11.91
N VAL A 272 -3.77 -3.07 11.13
CA VAL A 272 -2.33 -3.01 11.40
C VAL A 272 -1.53 -3.13 10.10
N ALA A 273 -0.80 -2.07 9.72
CA ALA A 273 0.27 -2.11 8.73
C ALA A 273 1.56 -1.69 9.42
N PHE A 274 2.61 -2.51 9.35
CA PHE A 274 3.94 -1.96 9.47
C PHE A 274 4.18 -1.09 8.22
N PRO A 275 4.52 0.19 8.38
CA PRO A 275 4.92 1.04 7.27
C PRO A 275 5.98 0.32 6.43
N PRO A 276 5.91 0.33 5.09
CA PRO A 276 7.07 -0.04 4.30
C PRO A 276 8.22 0.93 4.67
N PRO A 277 9.47 0.44 4.72
CA PRO A 277 10.62 1.31 4.98
C PRO A 277 10.67 2.45 3.97
N LYS A 278 10.91 3.66 4.46
CA LYS A 278 11.10 4.86 3.64
C LYS A 278 12.53 4.84 3.11
N ILE A 279 12.67 4.79 1.79
CA ILE A 279 13.95 4.93 1.11
C ILE A 279 14.15 6.41 0.82
N ASP A 280 15.27 6.96 1.27
CA ASP A 280 15.63 8.35 0.98
C ASP A 280 16.02 8.50 -0.50
N HIS A 281 15.82 9.70 -1.04
CA HIS A 281 16.15 10.02 -2.42
C HIS A 281 17.66 9.96 -2.71
N ASP A 282 18.48 10.10 -1.67
CA ASP A 282 19.95 10.09 -1.76
C ASP A 282 20.56 8.69 -1.61
N HIS A 283 19.76 7.62 -1.74
CA HIS A 283 20.25 6.24 -1.66
C HIS A 283 21.23 5.94 -2.81
N PRO A 284 22.43 5.39 -2.55
CA PRO A 284 23.48 5.24 -3.56
C PRO A 284 23.07 4.36 -4.75
N ASP A 285 22.24 3.34 -4.51
CA ASP A 285 21.75 2.44 -5.56
C ASP A 285 20.54 3.00 -6.34
N LEU A 286 20.03 4.19 -5.99
CA LEU A 286 18.99 4.85 -6.78
C LEU A 286 19.61 5.59 -7.96
N PRO A 287 19.17 5.32 -9.20
CA PRO A 287 19.60 6.08 -10.37
C PRO A 287 19.20 7.55 -10.28
N ASP A 288 20.10 8.43 -10.70
CA ASP A 288 19.81 9.85 -10.88
C ASP A 288 18.65 10.05 -11.87
N HIS A 289 17.75 10.98 -11.53
CA HIS A 289 16.62 11.39 -12.37
C HIS A 289 15.70 10.24 -12.84
N LEU A 290 15.16 9.47 -11.88
CA LEU A 290 14.17 8.39 -12.13
C LEU A 290 13.06 8.76 -13.13
N TRP A 291 12.62 10.02 -13.15
CA TRP A 291 11.55 10.49 -14.06
C TRP A 291 11.93 10.41 -15.54
N LEU A 292 13.21 10.53 -15.91
CA LEU A 292 13.66 10.38 -17.31
C LEU A 292 13.41 8.96 -17.84
N ARG A 293 13.42 7.96 -16.94
CA ARG A 293 13.13 6.56 -17.30
C ARG A 293 11.69 6.35 -17.75
N ALA A 294 10.77 7.25 -17.41
CA ALA A 294 9.41 7.24 -17.95
C ALA A 294 9.37 7.40 -19.48
N GLY A 295 10.45 7.93 -20.09
CA GLY A 295 10.62 8.00 -21.54
C GLY A 295 10.55 6.64 -22.24
N TRP A 296 10.93 5.53 -21.56
CA TRP A 296 10.72 4.18 -22.08
C TRP A 296 9.25 3.85 -22.32
N GLY A 297 8.34 4.46 -21.56
CA GLY A 297 6.90 4.35 -21.77
C GLY A 297 6.44 4.99 -23.08
N LEU A 298 7.01 6.14 -23.46
CA LEU A 298 6.68 6.78 -24.75
C LEU A 298 7.15 5.93 -25.93
N VAL A 299 8.35 5.36 -25.83
CA VAL A 299 8.89 4.46 -26.88
C VAL A 299 8.03 3.21 -27.00
N ALA A 300 7.73 2.54 -25.88
CA ALA A 300 6.90 1.33 -25.90
C ALA A 300 5.47 1.61 -26.39
N GLY A 301 4.86 2.71 -25.94
CA GLY A 301 3.55 3.15 -26.41
C GLY A 301 3.55 3.42 -27.91
N GLY A 302 4.57 4.11 -28.44
CA GLY A 302 4.71 4.37 -29.87
C GLY A 302 4.85 3.08 -30.70
N VAL A 303 5.68 2.14 -30.26
CA VAL A 303 5.85 0.83 -30.90
C VAL A 303 4.53 0.05 -30.92
N VAL A 304 3.81 0.01 -29.80
CA VAL A 304 2.52 -0.70 -29.70
C VAL A 304 1.44 -0.02 -30.54
N TYR A 305 1.38 1.32 -30.55
CA TYR A 305 0.47 2.07 -31.40
C TYR A 305 0.65 1.68 -32.87
N THR A 306 1.88 1.75 -33.38
CA THR A 306 2.20 1.40 -34.77
C THR A 306 1.93 -0.08 -35.07
N ALA A 307 2.23 -0.99 -34.13
CA ALA A 307 1.98 -2.41 -34.33
C ALA A 307 0.48 -2.74 -34.43
N ILE A 308 -0.36 -2.14 -33.58
CA ILE A 308 -1.81 -2.34 -33.61
C ILE A 308 -2.42 -1.71 -34.85
N GLU A 309 -1.96 -0.53 -35.25
CA GLU A 309 -2.45 0.13 -36.48
C GLU A 309 -2.16 -0.69 -37.75
N LEU A 310 -1.03 -1.43 -37.75
CA LEU A 310 -0.59 -2.19 -38.92
C LEU A 310 -1.13 -3.63 -38.97
N PHE A 311 -1.32 -4.27 -37.82
CA PHE A 311 -1.64 -5.70 -37.73
C PHE A 311 -2.91 -6.03 -36.94
N GLY A 312 -3.53 -5.05 -36.28
CA GLY A 312 -4.65 -5.28 -35.36
C GLY A 312 -5.80 -4.27 -35.53
N PRO A 313 -6.71 -4.21 -34.54
CA PRO A 313 -7.86 -3.31 -34.60
C PRO A 313 -7.44 -1.86 -34.36
N ALA A 314 -7.36 -1.07 -35.44
CA ALA A 314 -6.88 0.33 -35.40
C ALA A 314 -7.62 1.21 -34.37
N TYR A 315 -8.92 0.99 -34.16
CA TYR A 315 -9.70 1.77 -33.18
C TYR A 315 -9.23 1.58 -31.71
N LEU A 316 -8.48 0.50 -31.41
CA LEU A 316 -7.91 0.25 -30.09
C LEU A 316 -6.50 0.82 -29.90
N SER A 317 -5.81 1.20 -30.99
CA SER A 317 -4.37 1.51 -30.97
C SER A 317 -4.03 2.59 -29.95
N ALA A 318 -4.80 3.67 -29.87
CA ALA A 318 -4.57 4.77 -28.94
C ALA A 318 -4.71 4.37 -27.46
N VAL A 319 -5.78 3.65 -27.10
CA VAL A 319 -6.07 3.29 -25.70
C VAL A 319 -5.06 2.25 -25.20
N VAL A 320 -4.76 1.26 -26.04
CA VAL A 320 -3.84 0.17 -25.70
C VAL A 320 -2.41 0.68 -25.63
N ALA A 321 -1.99 1.54 -26.58
CA ALA A 321 -0.70 2.22 -26.51
C ALA A 321 -0.56 3.09 -25.26
N GLY A 322 -1.63 3.80 -24.86
CA GLY A 322 -1.66 4.55 -23.61
C GLY A 322 -1.49 3.66 -22.38
N GLY A 323 -2.25 2.57 -22.31
CA GLY A 323 -2.16 1.60 -21.21
C GLY A 323 -0.79 0.92 -21.12
N VAL A 324 -0.22 0.48 -22.26
CA VAL A 324 1.12 -0.11 -22.32
C VAL A 324 2.20 0.92 -22.00
N GLY A 325 2.10 2.13 -22.55
CA GLY A 325 3.07 3.20 -22.31
C GLY A 325 3.13 3.61 -20.83
N ILE A 326 1.96 3.78 -20.19
CA ILE A 326 1.87 4.01 -18.74
C ILE A 326 2.44 2.80 -17.98
N GLY A 327 2.11 1.58 -18.40
CA GLY A 327 2.59 0.36 -17.79
C GLY A 327 4.12 0.25 -17.77
N VAL A 328 4.76 0.47 -18.92
CA VAL A 328 6.24 0.48 -19.05
C VAL A 328 6.86 1.65 -18.28
N ALA A 329 6.26 2.84 -18.34
CA ALA A 329 6.76 4.00 -17.58
C ALA A 329 6.78 3.72 -16.07
N LEU A 330 5.71 3.13 -15.53
CA LEU A 330 5.64 2.75 -14.12
C LEU A 330 6.71 1.71 -13.76
N LEU A 331 6.89 0.67 -14.59
CA LEU A 331 7.94 -0.33 -14.35
C LEU A 331 9.34 0.29 -14.38
N ALA A 332 9.62 1.14 -15.36
CA ALA A 332 10.93 1.77 -15.52
C ALA A 332 11.28 2.72 -14.35
N VAL A 333 10.28 3.41 -13.80
CA VAL A 333 10.45 4.33 -12.67
C VAL A 333 10.56 3.58 -11.33
N TYR A 334 9.72 2.57 -11.09
CA TYR A 334 9.62 1.93 -9.76
C TYR A 334 10.49 0.70 -9.56
N ARG A 335 11.04 0.09 -10.62
CA ARG A 335 11.90 -1.10 -10.52
C ARG A 335 13.14 -0.92 -9.64
N PRO A 336 13.94 0.17 -9.75
CA PRO A 336 15.14 0.33 -8.92
C PRO A 336 14.83 0.42 -7.43
N THR A 337 13.77 1.16 -7.09
CA THR A 337 13.30 1.27 -5.71
C THR A 337 12.79 -0.07 -5.18
N LEU A 338 12.19 -0.90 -6.05
CA LEU A 338 11.76 -2.24 -5.66
C LEU A 338 12.95 -3.18 -5.40
N GLU A 339 14.01 -3.10 -6.20
CA GLU A 339 15.23 -3.90 -6.03
C GLU A 339 15.90 -3.63 -4.67
N ILE A 340 16.04 -2.36 -4.28
CA ILE A 340 16.55 -1.98 -2.94
C ILE A 340 15.69 -2.58 -1.82
N ARG A 341 14.37 -2.59 -1.98
CA ARG A 341 13.48 -3.14 -0.96
C ARG A 341 13.49 -4.65 -0.87
N THR A 342 13.68 -5.32 -2.00
CA THR A 342 13.88 -6.76 -2.01
C THR A 342 15.15 -7.07 -1.21
N HIS A 343 16.25 -6.37 -1.49
CA HIS A 343 17.48 -6.52 -0.70
C HIS A 343 17.29 -6.24 0.80
N VAL A 344 16.56 -5.17 1.18
CA VAL A 344 16.23 -4.90 2.59
C VAL A 344 15.44 -6.04 3.23
N ARG A 345 14.49 -6.64 2.50
CA ARG A 345 13.73 -7.80 3.00
C ARG A 345 14.61 -9.04 3.12
N ASP A 346 15.52 -9.24 2.19
CA ASP A 346 16.45 -10.36 2.20
C ASP A 346 17.37 -10.25 3.43
N VAL A 347 17.87 -9.03 3.72
CA VAL A 347 18.59 -8.72 4.98
C VAL A 347 17.71 -8.97 6.22
N GLU A 348 16.42 -8.66 6.18
CA GLU A 348 15.52 -8.87 7.31
C GLU A 348 15.18 -10.35 7.57
N THR A 349 15.34 -11.22 6.57
CA THR A 349 14.78 -12.58 6.59
C THR A 349 15.36 -13.46 7.70
N HIS A 350 16.64 -13.29 8.04
CA HIS A 350 17.32 -14.10 9.06
C HIS A 350 17.79 -13.27 10.27
N LEU A 351 17.23 -12.08 10.48
CA LEU A 351 17.63 -11.21 11.59
C LEU A 351 17.32 -11.83 12.96
N THR A 352 16.18 -12.51 13.09
CA THR A 352 15.78 -13.22 14.32
C THR A 352 16.73 -14.39 14.62
N ASP A 353 17.14 -15.14 13.60
CA ASP A 353 18.15 -16.19 13.71
C ASP A 353 19.50 -15.62 14.21
N ALA A 354 19.93 -14.49 13.66
CA ALA A 354 21.15 -13.82 14.06
C ALA A 354 21.11 -13.35 15.52
N LEU A 355 19.99 -12.75 15.95
CA LEU A 355 19.78 -12.39 17.35
C LEU A 355 19.79 -13.60 18.28
N TYR A 356 19.18 -14.72 17.88
CA TYR A 356 19.17 -15.93 18.68
C TYR A 356 20.59 -16.48 18.89
N ILE A 357 21.40 -16.51 17.82
CA ILE A 357 22.81 -16.94 17.89
C ILE A 357 23.60 -16.01 18.82
N VAL A 358 23.53 -14.69 18.61
CA VAL A 358 24.30 -13.72 19.41
C VAL A 358 23.84 -13.75 20.86
N GLY A 359 22.54 -13.68 21.10
CA GLY A 359 21.96 -13.68 22.45
C GLY A 359 22.33 -14.92 23.25
N ARG A 360 22.36 -16.11 22.60
CA ARG A 360 22.76 -17.36 23.26
C ARG A 360 24.23 -17.37 23.68
N GLN A 361 25.15 -16.92 22.82
CA GLN A 361 26.57 -16.84 23.18
C GLN A 361 26.81 -15.85 24.32
N VAL A 362 26.15 -14.68 24.27
CA VAL A 362 26.24 -13.67 25.32
C VAL A 362 25.67 -14.19 26.64
N ALA A 363 24.58 -14.96 26.60
CA ALA A 363 24.01 -15.59 27.78
C ALA A 363 24.94 -16.67 28.39
N GLU A 364 25.74 -17.33 27.56
CA GLU A 364 26.77 -18.29 27.99
C GLU A 364 28.02 -17.57 28.55
N GLY A 365 28.19 -16.28 28.25
CA GLY A 365 29.22 -15.40 28.81
C GLY A 365 30.31 -15.01 27.81
N GLU A 366 30.12 -15.28 26.53
CA GLU A 366 31.01 -14.80 25.48
C GLU A 366 30.83 -13.29 25.21
N SER A 367 31.87 -12.64 24.68
CA SER A 367 31.80 -11.25 24.24
C SER A 367 30.86 -11.10 23.04
N VAL A 368 30.15 -9.98 22.94
CA VAL A 368 29.25 -9.70 21.80
C VAL A 368 30.00 -9.68 20.48
N GLU A 369 31.26 -9.23 20.47
CA GLU A 369 32.14 -9.20 19.28
C GLU A 369 32.38 -10.60 18.72
N SER A 370 32.79 -11.55 19.56
CA SER A 370 32.98 -12.96 19.15
C SER A 370 31.65 -13.59 18.70
N ALA A 371 30.54 -13.22 19.34
CA ALA A 371 29.22 -13.70 18.98
C ALA A 371 28.73 -13.15 17.62
N ILE A 372 29.07 -11.90 17.27
CA ILE A 372 28.82 -11.30 15.96
C ILE A 372 29.65 -11.99 14.88
N GLU A 373 30.92 -12.32 15.15
CA GLU A 373 31.76 -13.08 14.22
C GLU A 373 31.18 -14.49 13.98
N LEU A 374 30.67 -15.14 15.03
CA LEU A 374 29.98 -16.42 14.91
C LEU A 374 28.68 -16.33 14.09
N ALA A 375 27.92 -15.24 14.25
CA ALA A 375 26.71 -15.00 13.49
C ALA A 375 27.03 -14.74 12.00
N ALA A 376 28.12 -14.03 11.69
CA ALA A 376 28.59 -13.83 10.32
C ALA A 376 28.84 -15.17 9.58
N ASP A 377 29.40 -16.16 10.28
CA ASP A 377 29.71 -17.47 9.68
C ASP A 377 28.48 -18.39 9.56
N ARG A 378 27.48 -18.23 10.43
CA ARG A 378 26.36 -19.19 10.58
C ARG A 378 25.03 -18.71 10.00
N VAL A 379 24.81 -17.40 9.95
CA VAL A 379 23.58 -16.83 9.42
C VAL A 379 23.69 -16.80 7.89
N PRO A 380 22.71 -17.35 7.15
CA PRO A 380 22.79 -17.40 5.71
C PRO A 380 22.50 -16.05 5.04
N ALA A 381 22.89 -15.97 3.77
CA ALA A 381 22.45 -14.96 2.82
C ALA A 381 22.77 -13.51 3.24
N GLU A 382 21.97 -12.54 2.79
CA GLU A 382 22.23 -11.11 2.93
C GLU A 382 22.28 -10.67 4.41
N THR A 383 21.58 -11.36 5.31
CA THR A 383 21.72 -11.12 6.75
C THR A 383 23.13 -11.49 7.23
N GLY A 384 23.66 -12.65 6.82
CA GLY A 384 25.03 -13.05 7.13
C GLY A 384 26.06 -12.04 6.63
N ASP A 385 25.90 -11.57 5.39
CA ASP A 385 26.78 -10.56 4.78
C ASP A 385 26.83 -9.25 5.59
N VAL A 386 25.71 -8.84 6.18
CA VAL A 386 25.64 -7.66 7.07
C VAL A 386 26.44 -7.89 8.35
N PHE A 387 26.34 -9.07 8.96
CA PHE A 387 27.13 -9.41 10.16
C PHE A 387 28.61 -9.58 9.83
N GLU A 388 28.96 -10.15 8.67
CA GLU A 388 30.33 -10.24 8.17
C GLU A 388 30.94 -8.84 7.99
N HIS A 389 30.17 -7.94 7.37
CA HIS A 389 30.59 -6.55 7.21
C HIS A 389 30.82 -5.87 8.57
N ALA A 390 29.89 -6.01 9.51
CA ALA A 390 30.02 -5.43 10.84
C ALA A 390 31.24 -5.99 11.59
N ALA A 391 31.43 -7.31 11.61
CA ALA A 391 32.62 -7.95 12.19
C ALA A 391 33.92 -7.45 11.51
N GLY A 392 33.90 -7.27 10.19
CA GLY A 392 35.00 -6.70 9.42
C GLY A 392 35.32 -5.24 9.79
N VAL A 393 34.30 -4.43 10.12
CA VAL A 393 34.47 -3.05 10.58
C VAL A 393 35.02 -3.01 12.00
N GLN A 394 34.50 -3.84 12.91
CA GLN A 394 35.03 -3.96 14.28
C GLN A 394 36.52 -4.34 14.28
N ARG A 395 36.90 -5.35 13.48
CA ARG A 395 38.29 -5.83 13.40
C ARG A 395 39.24 -4.79 12.81
N ARG A 396 38.82 -4.04 11.78
CA ARG A 396 39.67 -3.06 11.08
C ARG A 396 39.76 -1.71 11.78
N LEU A 397 38.68 -1.26 12.42
CA LEU A 397 38.60 0.08 13.02
C LEU A 397 38.64 0.07 14.56
N HIS A 398 38.69 -1.11 15.19
CA HIS A 398 38.67 -1.28 16.65
C HIS A 398 37.53 -0.51 17.32
N THR A 399 36.33 -0.61 16.74
CA THR A 399 35.16 0.11 17.20
C THR A 399 34.13 -0.80 17.87
N GLY A 400 33.26 -0.21 18.68
CA GLY A 400 32.17 -0.92 19.35
C GLY A 400 31.07 -1.41 18.38
N VAL A 401 30.15 -2.21 18.90
CA VAL A 401 29.05 -2.81 18.12
C VAL A 401 28.17 -1.72 17.47
N GLU A 402 27.86 -0.64 18.18
CA GLU A 402 27.01 0.43 17.64
C GLU A 402 27.62 1.05 16.38
N GLU A 403 28.88 1.46 16.44
CA GLU A 403 29.58 2.10 15.33
C GLU A 403 29.79 1.13 14.15
N ALA A 404 29.98 -0.16 14.42
CA ALA A 404 30.16 -1.18 13.38
C ALA A 404 28.88 -1.46 12.56
N PHE A 405 27.70 -1.28 13.16
CA PHE A 405 26.43 -1.42 12.44
C PHE A 405 25.88 -0.08 11.96
N LEU A 406 25.91 0.96 12.79
CA LEU A 406 25.20 2.23 12.61
C LEU A 406 26.12 3.42 12.29
N GLY A 407 27.44 3.25 12.41
CA GLY A 407 28.40 4.32 12.14
C GLY A 407 28.53 4.68 10.65
N PRO A 408 29.40 5.65 10.31
CA PRO A 408 29.62 6.12 8.93
C PRO A 408 30.14 5.03 7.96
N TYR A 409 30.76 3.98 8.50
CA TYR A 409 31.20 2.79 7.77
C TYR A 409 30.43 1.54 8.21
N GLY A 410 29.29 1.70 8.88
CA GLY A 410 28.55 0.60 9.46
C GLY A 410 27.80 -0.24 8.43
N ALA A 411 27.60 -1.52 8.74
CA ALA A 411 26.95 -2.49 7.85
C ALA A 411 25.51 -2.11 7.45
N LEU A 412 24.80 -1.34 8.28
CA LEU A 412 23.42 -0.93 8.03
C LEU A 412 23.29 0.49 7.46
N ARG A 413 24.40 1.14 7.09
CA ARG A 413 24.39 2.50 6.55
C ARG A 413 23.43 2.65 5.37
N ASN A 414 23.54 1.74 4.40
CA ASN A 414 22.74 1.73 3.17
C ASN A 414 21.55 0.77 3.24
N VAL A 415 21.23 0.22 4.42
CA VAL A 415 20.08 -0.67 4.59
C VAL A 415 18.98 0.10 5.32
N PRO A 416 17.95 0.60 4.63
CA PRO A 416 16.89 1.38 5.24
C PRO A 416 15.89 0.52 6.05
N SER A 417 16.36 -0.38 6.91
CA SER A 417 15.53 -1.20 7.81
C SER A 417 15.54 -0.65 9.24
N GLN A 418 14.37 -0.26 9.74
CA GLN A 418 14.20 0.13 11.14
C GLN A 418 14.32 -1.07 12.07
N ARG A 419 13.86 -2.26 11.64
CA ARG A 419 14.00 -3.51 12.38
C ARG A 419 15.47 -3.85 12.58
N ALA A 420 16.26 -3.90 11.50
CA ALA A 420 17.69 -4.16 11.57
C ALA A 420 18.43 -3.15 12.45
N ARG A 421 18.15 -1.84 12.29
CA ARG A 421 18.77 -0.80 13.14
C ARG A 421 18.41 -0.94 14.61
N SER A 422 17.15 -1.23 14.92
CA SER A 422 16.72 -1.46 16.31
C SER A 422 17.43 -2.67 16.91
N MET A 423 17.55 -3.75 16.15
CA MET A 423 18.27 -4.96 16.59
C MET A 423 19.76 -4.71 16.79
N ALA A 424 20.40 -3.95 15.89
CA ALA A 424 21.79 -3.53 16.06
C ALA A 424 21.99 -2.67 17.32
N ALA A 425 21.08 -1.74 17.61
CA ALA A 425 21.11 -0.95 18.85
C ALA A 425 20.94 -1.84 20.10
N LEU A 426 20.12 -2.90 20.02
CA LEU A 426 20.00 -3.88 21.12
C LEU A 426 21.29 -4.67 21.33
N LEU A 427 21.94 -5.10 20.25
CA LEU A 427 23.25 -5.76 20.33
C LEU A 427 24.31 -4.81 20.89
N ALA A 428 24.26 -3.52 20.54
CA ALA A 428 25.16 -2.52 21.09
C ALA A 428 25.03 -2.38 22.60
N ILE A 429 23.80 -2.25 23.10
CA ILE A 429 23.53 -2.18 24.54
C ILE A 429 23.98 -3.47 25.24
N ALA A 430 23.79 -4.63 24.61
CA ALA A 430 24.28 -5.90 25.14
C ALA A 430 25.82 -5.97 25.18
N GLY A 431 26.52 -5.28 24.28
CA GLY A 431 27.97 -5.17 24.29
C GLY A 431 28.49 -4.47 25.54
N GLU A 432 27.76 -3.47 26.02
CA GLU A 432 28.11 -2.72 27.24
C GLU A 432 27.75 -3.49 28.53
N GLU A 433 26.63 -4.20 28.53
CA GLU A 433 26.07 -4.85 29.73
C GLU A 433 26.51 -6.32 29.92
N GLY A 434 26.84 -7.04 28.84
CA GLY A 434 27.30 -8.43 28.86
C GLY A 434 26.21 -9.46 29.21
N LYS A 435 26.56 -10.45 30.05
CA LYS A 435 25.75 -11.67 30.30
C LYS A 435 24.27 -11.44 30.66
N PRO A 436 23.87 -10.43 31.45
CA PRO A 436 22.46 -10.16 31.74
C PRO A 436 21.62 -9.89 30.49
N ALA A 437 22.22 -9.29 29.44
CA ALA A 437 21.53 -8.92 28.21
C ALA A 437 21.29 -10.10 27.25
N GLY A 438 22.09 -11.16 27.31
CA GLY A 438 21.95 -12.32 26.40
C GLY A 438 20.58 -13.01 26.50
N ARG A 439 20.09 -13.24 27.73
CA ARG A 439 18.74 -13.81 27.95
C ARG A 439 17.62 -12.90 27.46
N ALA A 440 17.80 -11.59 27.60
CA ALA A 440 16.86 -10.59 27.10
C ALA A 440 16.76 -10.66 25.57
N ILE A 441 17.91 -10.75 24.89
CA ILE A 441 17.98 -10.86 23.43
C ILE A 441 17.29 -12.12 22.93
N VAL A 442 17.57 -13.29 23.53
CA VAL A 442 16.93 -14.56 23.11
C VAL A 442 15.42 -14.49 23.28
N SER A 443 14.94 -14.03 24.44
CA SER A 443 13.50 -13.87 24.65
C SER A 443 12.86 -12.93 23.63
N MET A 444 13.52 -11.84 23.26
CA MET A 444 13.01 -10.95 22.19
C MET A 444 13.03 -11.63 20.82
N ALA A 445 14.06 -12.42 20.51
CA ALA A 445 14.12 -13.15 19.25
C ALA A 445 12.94 -14.11 19.12
N ASP A 446 12.64 -14.90 20.16
CA ASP A 446 11.49 -15.82 20.19
C ASP A 446 10.16 -15.08 19.97
N HIS A 447 9.98 -13.93 20.62
CA HIS A 447 8.78 -13.09 20.49
C HIS A 447 8.64 -12.45 19.11
N LEU A 448 9.75 -12.04 18.51
CA LEU A 448 9.75 -11.47 17.15
C LEU A 448 9.48 -12.55 16.10
N GLU A 449 10.02 -13.75 16.28
CA GLU A 449 9.72 -14.90 15.42
C GLU A 449 8.23 -15.28 15.49
N GLU A 450 7.62 -15.29 16.68
CA GLU A 450 6.18 -15.52 16.82
C GLU A 450 5.37 -14.46 16.06
N LEU A 451 5.76 -13.19 16.14
CA LEU A 451 5.11 -12.11 15.41
C LEU A 451 5.25 -12.26 13.88
N GLU A 452 6.44 -12.60 13.40
CA GLU A 452 6.70 -12.84 11.97
C GLU A 452 5.87 -14.01 11.43
N ASN A 453 5.75 -15.08 12.21
CA ASN A 453 4.93 -16.23 11.86
C ASN A 453 3.44 -15.85 11.75
N VAL A 454 2.92 -15.06 12.69
CA VAL A 454 1.54 -14.55 12.66
C VAL A 454 1.30 -13.62 11.47
N GLU A 455 2.25 -12.73 11.17
CA GLU A 455 2.19 -11.86 9.99
C GLU A 455 2.17 -12.69 8.70
N ALA A 456 3.05 -13.68 8.59
CA ALA A 456 3.15 -14.55 7.43
C ALA A 456 1.85 -15.36 7.20
N GLU A 457 1.26 -15.91 8.26
CA GLU A 457 -0.02 -16.61 8.18
C GLU A 457 -1.16 -15.68 7.71
N THR A 458 -1.23 -14.49 8.29
CA THR A 458 -2.21 -13.45 7.90
C THR A 458 -2.04 -13.06 6.44
N LYS A 459 -0.80 -12.81 6.02
CA LYS A 459 -0.45 -12.45 4.64
C LYS A 459 -0.84 -13.55 3.65
N ARG A 460 -0.56 -14.83 3.97
CA ARG A 460 -0.98 -15.98 3.15
C ARG A 460 -2.50 -16.03 3.00
N SER A 461 -3.23 -15.80 4.09
CA SER A 461 -4.70 -15.76 4.08
C SER A 461 -5.25 -14.61 3.23
N LEU A 462 -4.65 -13.43 3.32
CA LEU A 462 -5.00 -12.28 2.49
C LEU A 462 -4.67 -12.51 1.01
N ILE A 463 -3.53 -13.12 0.69
CA ILE A 463 -3.18 -13.51 -0.68
C ILE A 463 -4.24 -14.43 -1.26
N LYS A 464 -4.70 -15.43 -0.50
CA LYS A 464 -5.73 -16.37 -0.95
C LYS A 464 -7.03 -15.67 -1.35
N VAL A 465 -7.42 -14.62 -0.62
CA VAL A 465 -8.67 -13.88 -0.87
C VAL A 465 -8.52 -12.84 -1.99
N THR A 466 -7.36 -12.19 -2.09
CA THR A 466 -7.14 -11.07 -3.02
C THR A 466 -6.52 -11.50 -4.36
N SER A 467 -5.97 -12.71 -4.45
CA SER A 467 -5.34 -13.24 -5.69
C SER A 467 -6.34 -13.30 -6.84
N THR A 468 -7.59 -13.65 -6.55
CA THR A 468 -8.66 -13.66 -7.55
C THR A 468 -8.91 -12.26 -8.13
N LEU A 469 -8.91 -11.20 -7.31
CA LEU A 469 -9.08 -9.83 -7.82
C LEU A 469 -7.94 -9.44 -8.78
N ASP A 470 -6.70 -9.70 -8.37
CA ASP A 470 -5.49 -9.36 -9.13
C ASP A 470 -5.43 -10.12 -10.47
N ASN A 471 -5.64 -11.44 -10.43
CA ASN A 471 -5.64 -12.26 -11.64
C ASN A 471 -6.81 -11.92 -12.58
N THR A 472 -7.97 -11.55 -12.04
CA THR A 472 -9.11 -11.16 -12.88
C THR A 472 -8.86 -9.82 -13.55
N ALA A 473 -8.26 -8.86 -12.85
CA ALA A 473 -7.87 -7.59 -13.44
C ALA A 473 -6.80 -7.73 -14.53
N ALA A 474 -5.79 -8.54 -14.26
CA ALA A 474 -4.62 -8.68 -15.12
C ALA A 474 -4.83 -9.62 -16.32
N TYR A 475 -5.69 -10.64 -16.20
CA TYR A 475 -5.78 -11.73 -17.18
C TYR A 475 -7.22 -12.11 -17.60
N PHE A 476 -8.13 -12.41 -16.67
CA PHE A 476 -9.46 -12.94 -17.05
C PHE A 476 -10.41 -11.87 -17.61
N GLY A 477 -10.47 -10.70 -16.96
CA GLY A 477 -11.21 -9.54 -17.42
C GLY A 477 -10.87 -9.14 -18.87
N PRO A 478 -9.60 -8.95 -19.23
CA PRO A 478 -9.22 -8.61 -20.60
C PRO A 478 -9.51 -9.73 -21.61
N MET A 479 -9.40 -11.00 -21.24
CA MET A 479 -9.82 -12.11 -22.11
C MET A 479 -11.34 -12.09 -22.37
N VAL A 480 -12.16 -12.01 -21.32
CA VAL A 480 -13.63 -12.01 -21.49
C VAL A 480 -14.10 -10.72 -22.18
N GLY A 481 -13.46 -9.59 -21.89
CA GLY A 481 -13.74 -8.30 -22.53
C GLY A 481 -13.40 -8.35 -24.01
N GLY A 482 -12.20 -8.86 -24.36
CA GLY A 482 -11.79 -9.02 -25.75
C GLY A 482 -12.66 -10.03 -26.49
N ALA A 483 -13.05 -11.12 -25.82
CA ALA A 483 -13.97 -12.10 -26.38
C ALA A 483 -15.31 -11.50 -26.74
N THR A 484 -15.85 -10.67 -25.84
CA THR A 484 -17.13 -10.00 -26.07
C THR A 484 -17.06 -9.00 -27.22
N VAL A 485 -15.99 -8.21 -27.29
CA VAL A 485 -15.81 -7.22 -28.37
C VAL A 485 -15.68 -7.93 -29.72
N GLY A 486 -14.90 -9.02 -29.81
CA GLY A 486 -14.80 -9.82 -31.02
C GLY A 486 -16.14 -10.45 -31.43
N MET A 487 -16.90 -11.01 -30.48
CA MET A 487 -18.25 -11.54 -30.74
C MET A 487 -19.24 -10.45 -31.19
N ALA A 488 -19.15 -9.24 -30.63
CA ALA A 488 -19.96 -8.11 -31.09
C ALA A 488 -19.68 -7.78 -32.56
N GLY A 489 -18.40 -7.85 -32.97
CA GLY A 489 -17.99 -7.79 -34.38
C GLY A 489 -18.73 -8.81 -35.25
N MET A 490 -18.68 -10.08 -34.88
CA MET A 490 -19.31 -11.19 -35.62
C MET A 490 -20.80 -10.97 -35.92
N LEU A 491 -21.58 -10.59 -34.91
CA LEU A 491 -23.03 -10.41 -35.05
C LEU A 491 -23.40 -9.23 -35.96
N THR A 492 -22.55 -8.21 -36.02
CA THR A 492 -22.76 -7.10 -36.96
C THR A 492 -22.45 -7.46 -38.41
N THR A 493 -21.56 -8.44 -38.64
CA THR A 493 -21.17 -8.87 -40.00
C THR A 493 -22.09 -9.94 -40.61
N GLU A 494 -22.65 -10.86 -39.82
CA GLU A 494 -23.42 -12.01 -40.34
C GLU A 494 -24.94 -11.78 -40.41
N ASP A 495 -25.56 -11.07 -39.46
CA ASP A 495 -27.03 -10.98 -39.35
C ASP A 495 -27.67 -9.82 -40.15
N PHE A 496 -26.91 -8.77 -40.48
CA PHE A 496 -27.41 -7.66 -41.31
C PHE A 496 -27.63 -8.04 -42.78
N ALA A 497 -27.04 -9.16 -43.24
CA ALA A 497 -27.23 -9.64 -44.61
C ALA A 497 -28.51 -10.46 -44.81
N THR A 498 -29.18 -10.93 -43.74
CA THR A 498 -30.25 -11.94 -43.84
C THR A 498 -31.58 -11.57 -43.17
N SER A 499 -31.68 -10.46 -42.43
CA SER A 499 -32.89 -10.13 -41.68
C SER A 499 -33.42 -8.71 -41.91
N ASP A 500 -34.33 -8.56 -42.87
CA ASP A 500 -35.18 -7.38 -43.14
C ASP A 500 -36.19 -7.08 -42.00
N ARG A 501 -35.96 -7.63 -40.79
CA ARG A 501 -36.86 -7.61 -39.62
C ARG A 501 -36.28 -6.89 -38.39
N LEU A 502 -35.02 -6.44 -38.43
CA LEU A 502 -34.38 -5.70 -37.32
C LEU A 502 -34.26 -4.19 -37.57
N GLY A 503 -34.94 -3.64 -38.58
CA GLY A 503 -34.73 -2.31 -39.15
C GLY A 503 -34.93 -1.07 -38.27
N ASP A 504 -35.06 -1.20 -36.94
CA ASP A 504 -35.21 -0.05 -36.03
C ASP A 504 -34.41 -0.19 -34.71
N ALA A 505 -33.76 -1.34 -34.44
CA ALA A 505 -32.98 -1.51 -33.21
C ALA A 505 -31.60 -0.87 -33.35
N THR A 506 -31.28 0.08 -32.47
CA THR A 506 -29.98 0.77 -32.48
C THR A 506 -28.88 -0.14 -31.91
N THR A 507 -28.01 -0.66 -32.77
CA THR A 507 -26.83 -1.42 -32.37
C THR A 507 -25.69 -0.49 -31.96
N ILE A 508 -24.96 -0.84 -30.90
CA ILE A 508 -23.76 -0.10 -30.48
C ILE A 508 -22.62 -0.40 -31.48
N PRO A 509 -21.93 0.61 -32.03
CA PRO A 509 -20.75 0.40 -32.87
C PRO A 509 -19.64 -0.34 -32.09
N VAL A 510 -19.13 -1.41 -32.68
CA VAL A 510 -18.14 -2.31 -32.05
C VAL A 510 -16.87 -1.57 -31.68
N GLU A 511 -16.48 -0.57 -32.47
CA GLU A 511 -15.32 0.28 -32.25
C GLU A 511 -15.49 1.10 -30.96
N GLN A 512 -16.69 1.65 -30.74
CA GLN A 512 -17.00 2.43 -29.54
C GLN A 512 -17.07 1.53 -28.31
N LEU A 513 -17.69 0.35 -28.44
CA LEU A 513 -17.77 -0.63 -27.36
C LEU A 513 -16.37 -1.10 -26.91
N GLY A 514 -15.49 -1.42 -27.87
CA GLY A 514 -14.13 -1.86 -27.59
C GLY A 514 -13.30 -0.80 -26.85
N VAL A 515 -13.41 0.48 -27.24
CA VAL A 515 -12.77 1.59 -26.53
C VAL A 515 -13.29 1.73 -25.10
N VAL A 516 -14.60 1.64 -24.89
CA VAL A 516 -15.20 1.71 -23.55
C VAL A 516 -14.70 0.60 -22.64
N ILE A 517 -14.66 -0.64 -23.15
CA ILE A 517 -14.18 -1.80 -22.39
C ILE A 517 -12.68 -1.67 -22.10
N ALA A 518 -11.87 -1.22 -23.05
CA ALA A 518 -10.43 -1.02 -22.84
C ALA A 518 -10.15 0.00 -21.73
N ILE A 519 -10.87 1.14 -21.71
CA ILE A 519 -10.76 2.15 -20.65
C ILE A 519 -11.18 1.56 -19.29
N TYR A 520 -12.30 0.82 -19.26
CA TYR A 520 -12.76 0.15 -18.04
C TYR A 520 -11.72 -0.85 -17.50
N LEU A 521 -11.07 -1.63 -18.36
CA LEU A 521 -10.01 -2.56 -17.96
C LEU A 521 -8.80 -1.83 -17.37
N ILE A 522 -8.38 -0.70 -17.95
CA ILE A 522 -7.34 0.16 -17.36
C ILE A 522 -7.75 0.63 -15.97
N MET A 523 -8.97 1.14 -15.81
CA MET A 523 -9.49 1.58 -14.51
C MET A 523 -9.53 0.45 -13.50
N LEU A 524 -9.98 -0.73 -13.92
CA LEU A 524 -10.08 -1.91 -13.07
C LEU A 524 -8.68 -2.35 -12.57
N VAL A 525 -7.66 -2.34 -13.42
CA VAL A 525 -6.27 -2.58 -13.01
C VAL A 525 -5.78 -1.50 -12.03
N VAL A 526 -6.00 -0.22 -12.35
CA VAL A 526 -5.56 0.91 -11.51
C VAL A 526 -6.27 0.97 -10.16
N ILE A 527 -7.46 0.38 -10.02
CA ILE A 527 -8.21 0.35 -8.76
C ILE A 527 -7.92 -0.94 -7.97
N LEU A 528 -8.07 -2.10 -8.60
CA LEU A 528 -8.03 -3.38 -7.91
C LEU A 528 -6.61 -3.85 -7.59
N THR A 529 -5.62 -3.57 -8.44
CA THR A 529 -4.24 -3.97 -8.15
C THR A 529 -3.71 -3.22 -6.93
N PRO A 530 -3.85 -1.88 -6.80
CA PRO A 530 -3.48 -1.19 -5.57
C PRO A 530 -4.27 -1.67 -4.36
N LEU A 531 -5.58 -1.92 -4.47
CA LEU A 531 -6.35 -2.48 -3.36
C LEU A 531 -5.77 -3.83 -2.89
N SER A 532 -5.56 -4.76 -3.82
CA SER A 532 -5.02 -6.11 -3.54
C SER A 532 -3.67 -6.02 -2.82
N TYR A 533 -2.76 -5.17 -3.32
CA TYR A 533 -1.45 -4.97 -2.71
C TYR A 533 -1.51 -4.21 -1.40
N ALA A 534 -2.39 -3.22 -1.28
CA ALA A 534 -2.56 -2.42 -0.08
C ALA A 534 -3.12 -3.25 1.08
N LEU A 535 -4.04 -4.17 0.80
CA LEU A 535 -4.52 -5.14 1.79
C LEU A 535 -3.39 -6.06 2.28
N ARG A 536 -2.53 -6.56 1.38
CA ARG A 536 -1.44 -7.49 1.69
C ARG A 536 -0.24 -6.84 2.39
N HIS A 537 0.18 -5.68 1.91
CA HIS A 537 1.49 -5.09 2.22
C HIS A 537 1.41 -3.70 2.84
N GLY A 538 0.21 -3.13 2.99
CA GLY A 538 0.04 -1.74 3.44
C GLY A 538 0.18 -0.72 2.31
N MET A 539 0.09 0.56 2.67
CA MET A 539 0.07 1.67 1.72
C MET A 539 1.46 1.95 1.16
N ASP A 540 1.78 1.30 0.04
CA ASP A 540 3.10 1.32 -0.53
C ASP A 540 3.13 1.72 -2.01
N ARG A 541 3.55 2.95 -2.27
CA ARG A 541 3.55 3.56 -3.60
C ARG A 541 4.41 2.80 -4.61
N THR A 542 5.58 2.31 -4.21
CA THR A 542 6.49 1.61 -5.14
C THR A 542 5.91 0.27 -5.54
N LEU A 543 5.34 -0.48 -4.58
CA LEU A 543 4.67 -1.74 -4.87
C LEU A 543 3.45 -1.53 -5.76
N PHE A 544 2.66 -0.48 -5.52
CA PHE A 544 1.50 -0.16 -6.36
C PHE A 544 1.92 0.19 -7.77
N GLY A 545 2.89 1.09 -7.94
CA GLY A 545 3.37 1.52 -9.26
C GLY A 545 3.90 0.34 -10.08
N TYR A 546 4.78 -0.47 -9.50
CA TYR A 546 5.35 -1.63 -10.19
C TYR A 546 4.27 -2.66 -10.60
N HIS A 547 3.38 -3.03 -9.68
CA HIS A 547 2.40 -4.09 -9.97
C HIS A 547 1.24 -3.61 -10.85
N VAL A 548 0.80 -2.35 -10.72
CA VAL A 548 -0.11 -1.73 -11.69
C VAL A 548 0.53 -1.72 -13.07
N GLY A 549 1.82 -1.35 -13.15
CA GLY A 549 2.56 -1.36 -14.42
C GLY A 549 2.55 -2.74 -15.08
N ARG A 550 2.89 -3.79 -14.32
CA ARG A 550 2.87 -5.18 -14.81
C ARG A 550 1.47 -5.64 -15.24
N ALA A 551 0.44 -5.35 -14.43
CA ALA A 551 -0.94 -5.75 -14.71
C ALA A 551 -1.54 -5.00 -15.90
N LEU A 552 -1.18 -3.73 -16.12
CA LEU A 552 -1.59 -2.97 -17.30
C LEU A 552 -1.02 -3.60 -18.58
N LEU A 553 0.26 -3.99 -18.57
CA LEU A 553 0.88 -4.66 -19.71
C LEU A 553 0.17 -5.97 -20.05
N SER A 554 -0.02 -6.85 -19.06
CA SER A 554 -0.69 -8.13 -19.31
C SER A 554 -2.12 -7.92 -19.78
N SER A 555 -2.84 -6.97 -19.15
CA SER A 555 -4.25 -6.75 -19.43
C SER A 555 -4.49 -6.18 -20.83
N MET A 556 -3.74 -5.14 -21.20
CA MET A 556 -3.88 -4.49 -22.50
C MET A 556 -3.44 -5.40 -23.66
N LEU A 557 -2.35 -6.15 -23.49
CA LEU A 557 -1.88 -7.10 -24.51
C LEU A 557 -2.86 -8.27 -24.68
N LEU A 558 -3.35 -8.86 -23.59
CA LEU A 558 -4.33 -9.94 -23.67
C LEU A 558 -5.64 -9.49 -24.28
N PHE A 559 -6.11 -8.29 -23.96
CA PHE A 559 -7.33 -7.74 -24.54
C PHE A 559 -7.21 -7.66 -26.07
N VAL A 560 -6.16 -7.03 -26.60
CA VAL A 560 -5.97 -6.91 -28.06
C VAL A 560 -5.73 -8.25 -28.73
N VAL A 561 -4.91 -9.12 -28.14
CA VAL A 561 -4.68 -10.47 -28.68
C VAL A 561 -5.99 -11.24 -28.77
N THR A 562 -6.85 -11.15 -27.74
CA THR A 562 -8.13 -11.86 -27.74
C THR A 562 -9.09 -11.32 -28.80
N VAL A 563 -9.21 -9.99 -28.94
CA VAL A 563 -10.02 -9.37 -30.01
C VAL A 563 -9.50 -9.82 -31.39
N SER A 564 -8.20 -9.66 -31.62
CA SER A 564 -7.57 -9.98 -32.91
C SER A 564 -7.68 -11.46 -33.26
N MET A 565 -7.55 -12.36 -32.28
CA MET A 565 -7.66 -13.80 -32.51
C MET A 565 -9.08 -14.19 -32.97
N ILE A 566 -10.11 -13.56 -32.41
CA ILE A 566 -11.49 -13.78 -32.83
C ILE A 566 -11.71 -13.23 -34.23
N ASP A 567 -11.21 -12.01 -34.51
CA ASP A 567 -11.28 -11.42 -35.85
C ASP A 567 -10.58 -12.29 -36.92
N VAL A 568 -9.43 -12.89 -36.60
CA VAL A 568 -8.69 -13.78 -37.53
C VAL A 568 -9.41 -15.11 -37.75
N VAL A 569 -9.92 -15.74 -36.68
CA VAL A 569 -10.72 -16.97 -36.79
C VAL A 569 -11.97 -16.75 -37.67
N LEU A 570 -12.45 -15.51 -37.76
CA LEU A 570 -13.60 -15.12 -38.59
C LEU A 570 -13.24 -14.86 -40.06
N LEU A 571 -12.04 -14.36 -40.38
CA LEU A 571 -11.64 -14.02 -41.75
C LEU A 571 -11.20 -15.23 -42.59
N ASP A 572 -10.71 -16.30 -41.96
CA ASP A 572 -10.35 -17.57 -42.62
C ASP A 572 -11.00 -18.77 -41.90
N PRO A 573 -12.31 -19.03 -42.09
CA PRO A 573 -12.93 -20.25 -41.56
C PRO A 573 -12.38 -21.46 -42.34
N VAL A 574 -11.66 -22.33 -41.64
CA VAL A 574 -11.11 -23.61 -42.17
C VAL A 574 -12.20 -24.54 -42.67
#